data_AF-A0AAQ4DUL6-F1
#
_entry.id   AF-A0AAQ4DUL6-F1
#
_cell.length_a   1.000
_cell.length_b   1.000
_cell.length_c   1.000
_cell.angle_alpha   90.00
_cell.angle_beta   90.00
_cell.angle_gamma   90.00
#
_symmetry.space_group_name_H-M   'P 1'
#
loop_
_entity.id
_entity.type
_entity.pdbx_description
1 polymer ?
#
loop_
_entity_poly.entity_id
_entity_poly.type
_entity_poly.pdbx_seq_one_letter_code
_entity_poly.pdbx_strand_id
1 'polypeptide(L)'
;MAERQHDFSARLEAFTGSNWASWFGRLQFFFEANDVTQPVKQRSHLLTLFGAQIYDVVCALLQPKTPDQVSYAEIVAALQAHYDPRPSEVYSHAMFQRRDQLPGESVNDYVAALRKLATSCNFGTLPTATTATATPAEGTASPTQQGATGCNPTLLPLDVMLRDRFVCGLRDQNLQQRLFAEKDLTFSKAYDFAIRAESAVQQQRQIKADHTEVNKAATRASASVSISKTHPHQGQRCWRCDGSHSPKTSEQPMQRGADCVCITGAAERNYAQLDREGLAVVFAATHFHKYIVGREVTFVTDHQPLLGILGPRKPVPEMLSPRMKRWCLKLSAYNYDLQYRAGSRHQNADALSRLPLPDRIEEPNPPGDVLMFEALPRPPLTAEVVATLTQEDPILAKVFSAVQNGTVQRLQGDSFTPYRRRATEFAIHRGCIIWGSRIVIPAGAREQAISLVHAGHRGIVAMKACARSYLWWPGLDAEIETTVQSCAHCQRTQNDPKKAPVPNWTHPTTPWHTLHVDFAGPVEGHTFLVVVDAFTKWVEVRPMNSPK
;
A
#
# COMPACT_ATOMS: atom_id res chain seq x y z
N MET A 1 -47.32 -63.64 -13.93
CA MET A 1 -47.12 -62.30 -13.35
C MET A 1 -45.66 -61.95 -13.54
N ALA A 2 -45.34 -61.15 -14.55
CA ALA A 2 -43.98 -60.63 -14.74
C ALA A 2 -43.93 -59.28 -14.02
N GLU A 3 -43.28 -59.26 -12.87
CA GLU A 3 -42.99 -58.03 -12.14
C GLU A 3 -42.15 -57.12 -13.03
N ARG A 4 -42.74 -56.01 -13.48
CA ARG A 4 -41.97 -54.87 -13.97
C ARG A 4 -41.22 -54.34 -12.76
N GLN A 5 -39.96 -54.75 -12.64
CA GLN A 5 -38.98 -53.97 -11.89
C GLN A 5 -38.96 -52.60 -12.54
N HIS A 6 -39.62 -51.63 -11.90
CA HIS A 6 -39.45 -50.23 -12.23
C HIS A 6 -38.00 -49.90 -11.91
N ASP A 7 -37.19 -49.92 -12.95
CA ASP A 7 -35.78 -49.55 -12.96
C ASP A 7 -35.72 -48.05 -12.62
N PHE A 8 -35.72 -47.74 -11.31
CA PHE A 8 -35.48 -46.41 -10.77
C PHE A 8 -33.97 -46.10 -10.93
N SER A 9 -33.49 -46.08 -12.17
CA SER A 9 -32.18 -45.54 -12.47
C SER A 9 -32.24 -44.04 -12.19
N ALA A 10 -31.80 -43.65 -10.99
CA ALA A 10 -31.70 -42.27 -10.57
C ALA A 10 -30.77 -41.56 -11.56
N ARG A 11 -31.34 -40.78 -12.50
CA ARG A 11 -30.58 -40.14 -13.57
C ARG A 11 -29.78 -38.97 -12.99
N LEU A 12 -28.50 -39.21 -12.72
CA LEU A 12 -27.58 -38.14 -12.35
C LEU A 12 -27.32 -37.23 -13.56
N GLU A 13 -27.45 -35.93 -13.37
CA GLU A 13 -27.15 -34.94 -14.41
C GLU A 13 -25.65 -34.91 -14.74
N ALA A 14 -25.33 -34.70 -16.01
CA ALA A 14 -23.95 -34.55 -16.46
C ALA A 14 -23.27 -33.37 -15.76
N PHE A 15 -21.98 -33.50 -15.45
CA PHE A 15 -21.23 -32.41 -14.84
C PHE A 15 -21.08 -31.26 -15.84
N THR A 16 -21.41 -30.03 -15.43
CA THR A 16 -21.38 -28.82 -16.27
C THR A 16 -20.20 -27.89 -15.95
N GLY A 17 -19.25 -28.34 -15.13
CA GLY A 17 -18.04 -27.58 -14.79
C GLY A 17 -18.18 -26.62 -13.60
N SER A 18 -19.33 -26.57 -12.94
CA SER A 18 -19.57 -25.71 -11.76
C SER A 18 -19.87 -26.53 -10.50
N ASN A 19 -19.34 -26.09 -9.36
CA ASN A 19 -19.59 -26.66 -8.03
C ASN A 19 -19.27 -28.17 -7.90
N TRP A 20 -18.01 -28.53 -8.15
CA TRP A 20 -17.49 -29.90 -8.12
C TRP A 20 -17.85 -30.66 -6.83
N ALA A 21 -17.67 -30.06 -5.65
CA ALA A 21 -17.95 -30.71 -4.37
C ALA A 21 -19.40 -31.20 -4.23
N SER A 22 -20.37 -30.38 -4.66
CA SER A 22 -21.79 -30.73 -4.60
C SER A 22 -22.18 -31.81 -5.63
N TRP A 23 -21.60 -31.76 -6.82
CA TRP A 23 -21.83 -32.78 -7.84
C TRP A 23 -21.17 -34.10 -7.47
N PHE A 24 -19.93 -34.07 -6.98
CA PHE A 24 -19.18 -35.23 -6.53
C PHE A 24 -19.88 -35.96 -5.37
N GLY A 25 -20.44 -35.22 -4.39
CA GLY A 25 -21.25 -35.82 -3.33
C GLY A 25 -22.49 -36.55 -3.87
N ARG A 26 -23.17 -36.00 -4.89
CA ARG A 26 -24.30 -36.68 -5.56
C ARG A 26 -23.86 -37.91 -6.35
N LEU A 27 -22.67 -37.87 -6.95
CA LEU A 27 -22.08 -39.02 -7.63
C LEU A 27 -21.78 -40.16 -6.66
N GLN A 28 -21.30 -39.87 -5.44
CA GLN A 28 -21.06 -40.90 -4.42
C GLN A 28 -22.36 -41.60 -4.03
N PHE A 29 -23.44 -40.85 -3.76
CA PHE A 29 -24.76 -41.44 -3.51
C PHE A 29 -25.29 -42.23 -4.71
N PHE A 30 -24.98 -41.82 -5.93
CA PHE A 30 -25.33 -42.57 -7.14
C PHE A 30 -24.57 -43.91 -7.22
N PHE A 31 -23.30 -43.97 -6.84
CA PHE A 31 -22.56 -45.23 -6.79
C PHE A 31 -23.08 -46.17 -5.69
N GLU A 32 -23.45 -45.61 -4.54
CA GLU A 32 -24.07 -46.38 -3.45
C GLU A 32 -25.44 -46.93 -3.86
N ALA A 33 -26.30 -46.12 -4.49
CA ALA A 33 -27.64 -46.54 -4.92
C ALA A 33 -27.65 -47.59 -6.04
N ASN A 34 -26.57 -47.70 -6.83
CA ASN A 34 -26.43 -48.65 -7.93
C ASN A 34 -25.44 -49.79 -7.62
N ASP A 35 -25.04 -49.97 -6.36
CA ASP A 35 -24.08 -51.00 -5.91
C ASP A 35 -22.76 -51.03 -6.70
N VAL A 36 -22.28 -49.86 -7.17
CA VAL A 36 -21.05 -49.75 -7.97
C VAL A 36 -19.83 -49.66 -7.05
N THR A 37 -19.31 -50.83 -6.68
CA THR A 37 -18.15 -50.95 -5.76
C THR A 37 -16.80 -51.08 -6.47
N GLN A 38 -16.78 -51.53 -7.72
CA GLN A 38 -15.54 -51.76 -8.46
C GLN A 38 -14.95 -50.45 -9.03
N PRO A 39 -13.66 -50.14 -8.82
CA PRO A 39 -13.06 -48.86 -9.23
C PRO A 39 -13.02 -48.68 -10.75
N VAL A 40 -12.93 -49.78 -11.51
CA VAL A 40 -12.98 -49.74 -12.98
C VAL A 40 -14.37 -49.31 -13.47
N LYS A 41 -15.43 -49.84 -12.86
CA LYS A 41 -16.81 -49.45 -13.19
C LYS A 41 -17.10 -48.01 -12.77
N GLN A 42 -16.63 -47.59 -11.59
CA GLN A 42 -16.74 -46.20 -11.14
C GLN A 42 -16.06 -45.23 -12.12
N ARG A 43 -14.87 -45.58 -12.62
CA ARG A 43 -14.18 -44.81 -13.66
C ARG A 43 -14.99 -44.71 -14.95
N SER A 44 -15.51 -45.84 -15.45
CA SER A 44 -16.31 -45.84 -16.68
C SER A 44 -17.59 -45.02 -16.54
N HIS A 45 -18.30 -45.15 -15.42
CA HIS A 45 -19.48 -44.31 -15.12
C HIS A 45 -19.10 -42.83 -15.02
N LEU A 46 -18.00 -42.49 -14.33
CA LEU A 46 -17.50 -41.13 -14.22
C LEU A 46 -17.23 -40.49 -15.59
N LEU A 47 -16.47 -41.18 -16.45
CA LEU A 47 -16.11 -40.69 -17.78
C LEU A 47 -17.33 -40.57 -18.71
N THR A 48 -18.32 -41.45 -18.55
CA THR A 48 -19.57 -41.41 -19.36
C THR A 48 -20.49 -40.27 -18.93
N LEU A 49 -20.45 -39.87 -17.65
CA LEU A 49 -21.22 -38.75 -17.12
C LEU A 49 -20.60 -37.38 -17.44
N PHE A 50 -19.36 -37.36 -17.94
CA PHE A 50 -18.73 -36.14 -18.45
C PHE A 50 -19.15 -35.88 -19.90
N GLY A 51 -19.60 -34.65 -20.18
CA GLY A 51 -19.76 -34.19 -21.55
C GLY A 51 -18.42 -34.05 -22.27
N ALA A 52 -18.43 -33.95 -23.60
CA ALA A 52 -17.24 -33.86 -24.45
C ALA A 52 -16.21 -32.82 -23.95
N GLN A 53 -16.68 -31.63 -23.56
CA GLN A 53 -15.81 -30.55 -23.07
C GLN A 53 -15.03 -30.91 -21.80
N ILE A 54 -15.65 -31.64 -20.87
CA ILE A 54 -15.00 -32.01 -19.61
C ILE A 54 -14.07 -33.20 -19.82
N TYR A 55 -14.43 -34.11 -20.73
CA TYR A 55 -13.55 -35.21 -21.13
C TYR A 55 -12.24 -34.69 -21.75
N ASP A 56 -12.30 -33.64 -22.58
CA ASP A 56 -11.11 -32.99 -23.13
C ASP A 56 -10.22 -32.37 -22.04
N VAL A 57 -10.83 -31.73 -21.04
CA VAL A 57 -10.11 -31.19 -19.86
C VAL A 57 -9.44 -32.32 -19.07
N VAL A 58 -10.13 -33.45 -18.85
CA VAL A 58 -9.54 -34.62 -18.20
C VAL A 58 -8.33 -35.13 -18.98
N CYS A 59 -8.44 -35.26 -20.30
CA CYS A 59 -7.33 -35.69 -21.15
C CYS A 59 -6.14 -34.74 -21.09
N ALA A 60 -6.38 -33.42 -21.04
CA ALA A 60 -5.34 -32.41 -20.88
C ALA A 60 -4.65 -32.49 -19.51
N LEU A 61 -5.40 -32.71 -18.43
CA LEU A 61 -4.89 -32.79 -17.06
C LEU A 61 -4.06 -34.05 -16.79
N LEU A 62 -4.34 -35.16 -17.49
CA LEU A 62 -3.68 -36.45 -17.27
C LEU A 62 -2.41 -36.67 -18.12
N GLN A 63 -2.04 -35.72 -18.98
CA GLN A 63 -0.86 -35.86 -19.83
C GLN A 63 0.40 -36.19 -19.01
N PRO A 64 1.21 -37.19 -19.45
CA PRO A 64 1.18 -37.90 -20.73
C PRO A 64 0.32 -39.19 -20.78
N LYS A 65 -0.42 -39.54 -19.72
CA LYS A 65 -1.18 -40.79 -19.61
C LYS A 65 -2.60 -40.63 -20.18
N THR A 66 -3.17 -41.72 -20.70
CA THR A 66 -4.58 -41.74 -21.12
C THR A 66 -5.52 -42.08 -19.95
N PRO A 67 -6.80 -41.67 -19.97
CA PRO A 67 -7.77 -41.98 -18.91
C PRO A 67 -7.92 -43.48 -18.60
N ASP A 68 -7.63 -44.35 -19.57
CA ASP A 68 -7.67 -45.81 -19.40
C ASP A 68 -6.50 -46.37 -18.57
N GLN A 69 -5.39 -45.64 -18.50
CA GLN A 69 -4.17 -46.03 -17.79
C GLN A 69 -4.14 -45.51 -16.33
N VAL A 70 -5.10 -44.66 -15.97
CA VAL A 70 -5.14 -43.94 -14.68
C VAL A 70 -6.26 -44.49 -13.81
N SER A 71 -6.02 -44.58 -12.49
CA SER A 71 -7.02 -45.04 -11.52
C SER A 71 -8.16 -44.02 -11.32
N TYR A 72 -9.34 -44.48 -10.91
CA TYR A 72 -10.46 -43.58 -10.58
C TYR A 72 -10.05 -42.49 -9.56
N ALA A 73 -9.27 -42.86 -8.54
CA ALA A 73 -8.80 -41.94 -7.51
C ALA A 73 -7.88 -40.84 -8.06
N GLU A 74 -6.98 -41.18 -8.98
CA GLU A 74 -6.09 -40.22 -9.63
C GLU A 74 -6.86 -39.24 -10.53
N ILE A 75 -7.87 -39.70 -11.26
CA ILE A 75 -8.74 -38.83 -12.09
C ILE A 75 -9.53 -37.86 -11.22
N VAL A 76 -10.12 -38.36 -10.12
CA VAL A 76 -10.86 -37.54 -9.15
C VAL A 76 -9.95 -36.51 -8.50
N ALA A 77 -8.73 -36.89 -8.11
CA ALA A 77 -7.76 -35.97 -7.52
C ALA A 77 -7.34 -34.86 -8.51
N ALA A 78 -7.10 -35.20 -9.77
CA ALA A 78 -6.77 -34.22 -10.82
C ALA A 78 -7.93 -33.23 -11.08
N LEU A 79 -9.16 -33.75 -11.15
CA LEU A 79 -10.36 -32.93 -11.33
C LEU A 79 -10.65 -32.05 -10.11
N GLN A 80 -10.48 -32.58 -8.91
CA GLN A 80 -10.61 -31.82 -7.67
C GLN A 80 -9.58 -30.70 -7.61
N ALA A 81 -8.32 -30.96 -7.97
CA ALA A 81 -7.29 -29.93 -8.03
C ALA A 81 -7.60 -28.80 -9.04
N HIS A 82 -8.28 -29.12 -10.14
CA HIS A 82 -8.64 -28.16 -11.18
C HIS A 82 -9.92 -27.36 -10.86
N TYR A 83 -10.99 -28.03 -10.43
CA TYR A 83 -12.31 -27.40 -10.24
C TYR A 83 -12.61 -26.98 -8.80
N ASP A 84 -11.92 -27.56 -7.81
CA ASP A 84 -12.04 -27.20 -6.40
C ASP A 84 -10.64 -27.14 -5.74
N PRO A 85 -9.75 -26.27 -6.26
CA PRO A 85 -8.43 -26.11 -5.67
C PRO A 85 -8.58 -25.70 -4.21
N ARG A 86 -7.83 -26.34 -3.32
CA ARG A 86 -7.82 -25.99 -1.90
C ARG A 86 -7.59 -24.48 -1.79
N PRO A 87 -8.55 -23.71 -1.24
CA PRO A 87 -8.40 -22.26 -1.17
C PRO A 87 -7.20 -21.94 -0.30
N SER A 88 -6.47 -20.87 -0.66
CA SER A 88 -5.35 -20.41 0.16
C SER A 88 -5.85 -20.18 1.59
N GLU A 89 -5.19 -20.82 2.56
CA GLU A 89 -5.57 -20.71 3.96
C GLU A 89 -5.48 -19.25 4.42
N VAL A 90 -4.46 -18.53 3.93
CA VAL A 90 -4.24 -17.11 4.18
C VAL A 90 -5.41 -16.28 3.66
N TYR A 91 -5.93 -16.61 2.48
CA TYR A 91 -7.10 -15.95 1.92
C TYR A 91 -8.36 -16.27 2.72
N SER A 92 -8.61 -17.55 3.02
CA SER A 92 -9.78 -18.00 3.78
C SER A 92 -9.84 -17.33 5.15
N HIS A 93 -8.69 -17.26 5.83
CA HIS A 93 -8.54 -16.62 7.13
C HIS A 93 -8.75 -15.12 7.06
N ALA A 94 -8.21 -14.45 6.04
CA ALA A 94 -8.49 -13.03 5.81
C ALA A 94 -9.98 -12.76 5.55
N MET A 95 -10.66 -13.65 4.81
CA MET A 95 -12.10 -13.56 4.57
C MET A 95 -12.90 -13.76 5.85
N PHE A 96 -12.52 -14.74 6.68
CA PHE A 96 -13.08 -14.94 8.01
C PHE A 96 -12.92 -13.67 8.87
N GLN A 97 -11.72 -13.08 8.89
CA GLN A 97 -11.41 -11.85 9.65
C GLN A 97 -12.08 -10.59 9.10
N ARG A 98 -12.58 -10.61 7.86
CA ARG A 98 -13.31 -9.49 7.24
C ARG A 98 -14.83 -9.64 7.37
N ARG A 99 -15.32 -10.78 7.86
CA ARG A 99 -16.75 -11.07 7.85
C ARG A 99 -17.46 -10.43 9.03
N ASP A 100 -18.01 -9.24 8.84
CA ASP A 100 -18.91 -8.55 9.81
C ASP A 100 -20.37 -8.94 9.55
N GLN A 101 -21.24 -8.85 10.57
CA GLN A 101 -22.67 -9.10 10.42
C GLN A 101 -23.30 -8.14 9.40
N LEU A 102 -24.05 -8.67 8.44
CA LEU A 102 -24.70 -7.88 7.39
C LEU A 102 -25.94 -7.13 7.92
N PRO A 103 -26.39 -6.03 7.28
CA PRO A 103 -27.59 -5.33 7.71
C PRO A 103 -28.82 -6.24 7.58
N GLY A 104 -29.50 -6.51 8.69
CA GLY A 104 -30.70 -7.35 8.73
C GLY A 104 -30.45 -8.87 8.77
N GLU A 105 -29.18 -9.30 8.85
CA GLU A 105 -28.82 -10.70 9.03
C GLU A 105 -29.04 -11.15 10.49
N SER A 106 -29.67 -12.31 10.68
CA SER A 106 -29.89 -12.87 12.02
C SER A 106 -28.57 -13.32 12.67
N VAL A 107 -28.54 -13.36 14.00
CA VAL A 107 -27.37 -13.87 14.74
C VAL A 107 -27.04 -15.33 14.33
N ASN A 108 -28.06 -16.15 14.07
CA ASN A 108 -27.90 -17.55 13.65
C ASN A 108 -27.26 -17.68 12.27
N ASP A 109 -27.74 -16.90 11.29
CA ASP A 109 -27.20 -16.91 9.93
C ASP A 109 -25.76 -16.41 9.91
N TYR A 110 -25.47 -15.40 10.72
CA TYR A 110 -24.11 -14.88 10.88
C TYR A 110 -23.15 -15.95 11.42
N VAL A 111 -23.54 -16.67 12.47
CA VAL A 111 -22.73 -17.77 13.04
C VAL A 111 -22.56 -18.91 12.04
N ALA A 112 -23.61 -19.27 11.31
CA ALA A 112 -23.52 -20.29 10.26
C ALA A 112 -22.52 -19.88 9.17
N ALA A 113 -22.53 -18.63 8.75
CA ALA A 113 -21.58 -18.09 7.78
C ALA A 113 -20.13 -18.08 8.32
N LEU A 114 -19.92 -17.70 9.59
CA LEU A 114 -18.60 -17.75 10.23
C LEU A 114 -18.05 -19.17 10.32
N ARG A 115 -18.88 -20.14 10.73
CA ARG A 115 -18.49 -21.56 10.80
C ARG A 115 -18.14 -22.11 9.42
N LYS A 116 -18.89 -21.74 8.37
CA LYS A 116 -18.60 -22.13 6.99
C LYS A 116 -17.22 -21.60 6.52
N LEU A 117 -16.89 -20.35 6.86
CA LEU A 117 -15.59 -19.76 6.52
C LEU A 117 -14.44 -20.37 7.32
N ALA A 118 -14.69 -20.78 8.57
CA ALA A 118 -13.69 -21.40 9.43
C ALA A 118 -13.19 -22.76 8.92
N THR A 119 -14.01 -23.52 8.17
CA THR A 119 -13.69 -24.86 7.67
C THR A 119 -12.38 -24.92 6.87
N SER A 120 -12.07 -23.87 6.09
CA SER A 120 -10.87 -23.82 5.25
C SER A 120 -9.70 -23.03 5.86
N CYS A 121 -9.82 -22.54 7.10
CA CYS A 121 -8.83 -21.66 7.73
C CYS A 121 -7.70 -22.39 8.47
N ASN A 122 -7.88 -23.67 8.81
CA ASN A 122 -6.89 -24.49 9.55
C ASN A 122 -6.27 -23.76 10.75
N PHE A 123 -7.11 -23.35 11.71
CA PHE A 123 -6.66 -22.76 12.98
C PHE A 123 -5.96 -23.86 13.80
N GLY A 124 -4.64 -23.94 13.70
CA GLY A 124 -3.83 -25.07 14.18
C GLY A 124 -4.10 -25.52 15.63
N THR A 125 -3.82 -26.80 15.91
CA THR A 125 -3.83 -27.38 17.25
C THR A 125 -2.57 -26.97 18.02
N LEU A 126 -2.73 -26.40 19.22
CA LEU A 126 -1.60 -26.20 20.14
C LEU A 126 -0.99 -27.55 20.55
N PRO A 127 0.33 -27.62 20.82
CA PRO A 127 0.95 -28.85 21.30
C PRO A 127 0.33 -29.24 22.63
N THR A 128 -0.37 -30.38 22.64
CA THR A 128 -0.75 -31.07 23.86
C THR A 128 0.53 -31.46 24.59
N ALA A 129 0.70 -30.94 25.81
CA ALA A 129 1.68 -31.49 26.72
C ALA A 129 1.44 -33.00 26.82
N THR A 130 2.52 -33.73 26.55
CA THR A 130 2.67 -35.17 26.44
C THR A 130 1.89 -35.92 27.53
N THR A 131 1.02 -36.85 27.13
CA THR A 131 0.59 -37.96 27.99
C THR A 131 1.81 -38.85 28.25
N ALA A 132 2.58 -38.51 29.27
CA ALA A 132 3.48 -39.46 29.90
C ALA A 132 2.62 -40.44 30.71
N THR A 133 2.56 -41.68 30.24
CA THR A 133 2.13 -42.83 31.03
C THR A 133 3.08 -43.04 32.21
N ALA A 134 2.62 -42.80 33.43
CA ALA A 134 3.23 -43.32 34.64
C ALA A 134 2.17 -43.64 35.71
N THR A 135 2.18 -44.91 36.11
CA THR A 135 1.45 -45.61 37.18
C THR A 135 1.72 -44.99 38.57
N PRO A 136 0.81 -45.10 39.57
CA PRO A 136 0.93 -44.38 40.83
C PRO A 136 1.78 -45.13 41.88
N ALA A 137 2.53 -44.38 42.69
CA ALA A 137 3.02 -44.82 44.00
C ALA A 137 3.03 -43.63 44.99
N GLU A 138 2.61 -43.93 46.20
CA GLU A 138 2.28 -43.05 47.34
C GLU A 138 3.48 -42.32 47.96
N GLY A 139 3.22 -41.18 48.65
CA GLY A 139 4.19 -40.58 49.57
C GLY A 139 4.03 -39.08 49.89
N THR A 140 3.15 -38.77 50.85
CA THR A 140 3.12 -37.63 51.81
C THR A 140 4.12 -36.46 51.72
N ALA A 141 3.61 -35.22 51.58
CA ALA A 141 3.85 -34.04 52.46
C ALA A 141 3.32 -32.70 51.84
N SER A 142 2.71 -31.84 52.66
CA SER A 142 2.23 -30.47 52.36
C SER A 142 3.18 -29.40 52.95
N PRO A 143 2.92 -28.08 52.86
CA PRO A 143 2.60 -27.21 51.71
C PRO A 143 3.51 -25.94 51.64
N THR A 144 3.68 -25.34 50.46
CA THR A 144 4.03 -23.89 50.36
C THR A 144 3.24 -23.22 49.25
N GLN A 145 2.49 -22.19 49.64
CA GLN A 145 1.63 -21.35 48.79
C GLN A 145 2.45 -20.33 47.98
N GLN A 146 2.00 -20.07 46.75
CA GLN A 146 1.95 -18.79 46.00
C GLN A 146 1.74 -19.17 44.51
N GLY A 147 0.57 -19.04 43.90
CA GLY A 147 -0.13 -17.78 43.65
C GLY A 147 -0.09 -17.48 42.14
N ALA A 148 -0.62 -18.37 41.31
CA ALA A 148 -0.74 -18.17 39.86
C ALA A 148 -2.24 -18.05 39.50
N THR A 149 -2.69 -16.83 39.28
CA THR A 149 -4.04 -16.51 38.83
C THR A 149 -4.21 -16.87 37.36
N GLY A 150 -4.97 -17.94 37.10
CA GLY A 150 -6.04 -18.00 36.10
C GLY A 150 -5.68 -17.75 34.64
N CYS A 151 -5.24 -18.80 33.94
CA CYS A 151 -5.60 -19.02 32.54
C CYS A 151 -6.21 -20.43 32.43
N ASN A 152 -7.49 -20.49 32.07
CA ASN A 152 -8.28 -21.71 31.99
C ASN A 152 -7.79 -22.60 30.82
N PRO A 153 -7.33 -23.84 31.03
CA PRO A 153 -6.57 -24.60 30.04
C PRO A 153 -7.45 -25.43 29.07
N THR A 154 -8.64 -24.96 28.68
CA THR A 154 -9.59 -25.81 27.93
C THR A 154 -10.45 -25.04 26.94
N LEU A 155 -9.83 -24.34 25.97
CA LEU A 155 -10.56 -23.81 24.82
C LEU A 155 -9.86 -24.23 23.53
N LEU A 156 -10.63 -24.87 22.64
CA LEU A 156 -10.18 -25.23 21.30
C LEU A 156 -9.81 -23.94 20.53
N PRO A 157 -8.68 -23.90 19.79
CA PRO A 157 -8.25 -22.71 19.04
C PRO A 157 -9.33 -22.11 18.14
N LEU A 158 -10.20 -22.96 17.58
CA LEU A 158 -11.36 -22.57 16.79
C LEU A 158 -12.40 -21.77 17.58
N ASP A 159 -12.72 -22.17 18.82
CA ASP A 159 -13.75 -21.50 19.62
C ASP A 159 -13.31 -20.10 20.08
N VAL A 160 -12.01 -19.93 20.31
CA VAL A 160 -11.42 -18.62 20.63
C VAL A 160 -11.53 -17.69 19.42
N MET A 161 -11.14 -18.17 18.24
CA MET A 161 -11.22 -17.39 17.00
C MET A 161 -12.67 -17.06 16.60
N LEU A 162 -13.59 -18.00 16.79
CA LEU A 162 -15.02 -17.78 16.56
C LEU A 162 -15.59 -16.75 17.54
N ARG A 163 -15.26 -16.84 18.83
CA ARG A 163 -15.68 -15.85 19.84
C ARG A 163 -15.18 -14.47 19.47
N ASP A 164 -13.88 -14.32 19.24
CA ASP A 164 -13.26 -13.02 19.01
C ASP A 164 -13.81 -12.38 17.73
N ARG A 165 -13.98 -13.18 16.67
CA ARG A 165 -14.56 -12.68 15.43
C ARG A 165 -16.03 -12.32 15.57
N PHE A 166 -16.80 -13.18 16.24
CA PHE A 166 -18.22 -12.94 16.48
C PHE A 166 -18.44 -11.63 17.23
N VAL A 167 -17.76 -11.43 18.38
CA VAL A 167 -17.90 -10.22 19.19
C VAL A 167 -17.45 -8.98 18.43
N CYS A 168 -16.31 -9.03 17.73
CA CYS A 168 -15.80 -7.89 16.96
C CYS A 168 -16.69 -7.54 15.75
N GLY A 169 -17.36 -8.53 15.15
CA GLY A 169 -18.16 -8.35 13.94
C GLY A 169 -19.65 -8.10 14.16
N LEU A 170 -20.13 -8.11 15.41
CA LEU A 170 -21.51 -7.71 15.75
C LEU A 170 -21.75 -6.24 15.41
N ARG A 171 -22.88 -5.94 14.76
CA ARG A 171 -23.25 -4.55 14.42
C ARG A 171 -23.72 -3.74 15.62
N ASP A 172 -24.33 -4.38 16.61
CA ASP A 172 -24.84 -3.70 17.79
C ASP A 172 -23.68 -3.33 18.73
N GLN A 173 -23.32 -2.05 18.70
CA GLN A 173 -22.23 -1.49 19.51
C GLN A 173 -22.51 -1.60 21.02
N ASN A 174 -23.77 -1.53 21.46
CA ASN A 174 -24.10 -1.63 22.88
C ASN A 174 -23.93 -3.07 23.37
N LEU A 175 -24.40 -4.03 22.58
CA LEU A 175 -24.19 -5.45 22.86
C LEU A 175 -22.71 -5.81 22.85
N GLN A 176 -21.96 -5.30 21.87
CA GLN A 176 -20.52 -5.51 21.76
C GLN A 176 -19.76 -4.97 23.00
N GLN A 177 -20.07 -3.76 23.46
CA GLN A 177 -19.46 -3.19 24.67
C GLN A 177 -19.74 -4.03 25.92
N ARG A 178 -20.98 -4.53 26.06
CA ARG A 178 -21.35 -5.42 27.17
C ARG A 178 -20.59 -6.73 27.13
N LEU A 179 -20.42 -7.31 25.94
CA LEU A 179 -19.65 -8.55 25.75
C LEU A 179 -18.16 -8.34 26.07
N PHE A 180 -17.57 -7.19 25.71
CA PHE A 180 -16.18 -6.87 26.05
C PHE A 180 -15.94 -6.65 27.55
N ALA A 181 -16.96 -6.29 28.32
CA ALA A 181 -16.85 -6.11 29.76
C ALA A 181 -16.83 -7.44 30.55
N GLU A 182 -17.23 -8.54 29.91
CA GLU A 182 -17.34 -9.85 30.54
C GLU A 182 -15.96 -10.51 30.69
N LYS A 183 -15.58 -10.91 31.92
CA LYS A 183 -14.22 -11.42 32.21
C LYS A 183 -13.92 -12.80 31.61
N ASP A 184 -14.90 -13.72 31.62
CA ASP A 184 -14.74 -15.11 31.19
C ASP A 184 -15.72 -15.47 30.06
N LEU A 185 -15.61 -14.72 28.96
CA LEU A 185 -16.46 -14.89 27.80
C LEU A 185 -16.01 -16.10 26.96
N THR A 186 -16.92 -17.06 26.80
CA THR A 186 -16.79 -18.19 25.86
C THR A 186 -17.68 -17.94 24.64
N PHE A 187 -17.41 -18.59 23.50
CA PHE A 187 -18.26 -18.48 22.30
C PHE A 187 -19.74 -18.78 22.59
N SER A 188 -20.04 -19.87 23.30
CA SER A 188 -21.41 -20.26 23.67
C SER A 188 -22.11 -19.17 24.49
N LYS A 189 -21.49 -18.68 25.57
CA LYS A 189 -22.03 -17.54 26.34
C LYS A 189 -22.30 -16.31 25.47
N ALA A 190 -21.36 -15.93 24.62
CA ALA A 190 -21.52 -14.75 23.75
C ALA A 190 -22.70 -14.91 22.78
N TYR A 191 -22.83 -16.09 22.20
CA TYR A 191 -23.93 -16.46 21.31
C TYR A 191 -25.29 -16.41 22.02
N ASP A 192 -25.39 -17.00 23.23
CA ASP A 192 -26.62 -16.98 24.02
C ASP A 192 -27.05 -15.56 24.40
N PHE A 193 -26.09 -14.70 24.77
CA PHE A 193 -26.37 -13.29 25.04
C PHE A 193 -26.88 -12.55 23.81
N ALA A 194 -26.29 -12.81 22.64
CA ALA A 194 -26.69 -12.18 21.39
C ALA A 194 -28.09 -12.62 20.94
N ILE A 195 -28.43 -13.92 21.05
CA ILE A 195 -29.78 -14.42 20.75
C ILE A 195 -30.82 -13.80 21.68
N ARG A 196 -30.52 -13.72 22.98
CA ARG A 196 -31.43 -13.10 23.95
C ARG A 196 -31.67 -11.63 23.64
N ALA A 197 -30.62 -10.91 23.25
CA ALA A 197 -30.72 -9.51 22.84
C ALA A 197 -31.56 -9.36 21.56
N GLU A 198 -31.33 -10.20 20.55
CA GLU A 198 -32.10 -10.20 19.29
C GLU A 198 -33.59 -10.49 19.54
N SER A 199 -33.87 -11.51 20.36
CA SER A 199 -35.24 -11.88 20.74
C SER A 199 -35.96 -10.75 21.48
N ALA A 200 -35.27 -10.05 22.40
CA ALA A 200 -35.83 -8.90 23.11
C ALA A 200 -36.15 -7.73 22.16
N VAL A 201 -35.30 -7.46 21.17
CA VAL A 201 -35.56 -6.44 20.14
C VAL A 201 -36.77 -6.83 19.28
N GLN A 202 -36.90 -8.11 18.94
CA GLN A 202 -38.02 -8.61 18.13
C GLN A 202 -39.34 -8.54 18.89
N GLN A 203 -39.35 -8.92 20.18
CA GLN A 203 -40.49 -8.74 21.07
C GLN A 203 -40.88 -7.27 21.22
N GLN A 204 -39.91 -6.36 21.40
CA GLN A 204 -40.18 -4.93 21.49
C GLN A 204 -40.78 -4.38 20.18
N ARG A 205 -40.35 -4.89 19.01
CA ARG A 205 -40.92 -4.52 17.72
C ARG A 205 -42.35 -5.04 17.56
N GLN A 206 -42.64 -6.26 18.00
CA GLN A 206 -44.01 -6.81 18.00
C GLN A 206 -44.92 -5.97 18.91
N ILE A 207 -44.49 -5.68 20.13
CA ILE A 207 -45.24 -4.80 21.05
C ILE A 207 -45.51 -3.43 20.41
N LYS A 208 -44.52 -2.82 19.75
CA LYS A 208 -44.71 -1.55 19.05
C LYS A 208 -45.65 -1.67 17.84
N ALA A 209 -45.57 -2.76 17.09
CA ALA A 209 -46.45 -3.02 15.95
C ALA A 209 -47.92 -3.17 16.41
N ASP A 210 -48.14 -3.94 17.48
CA ASP A 210 -49.46 -4.14 18.08
C ASP A 210 -50.06 -2.83 18.64
N HIS A 211 -49.22 -1.94 19.18
CA HIS A 211 -49.67 -0.62 19.62
C HIS A 211 -49.89 0.39 18.48
N THR A 212 -49.30 0.19 17.29
CA THR A 212 -49.48 1.12 16.15
C THR A 212 -50.77 0.91 15.35
N GLU A 213 -51.50 -0.19 15.53
CA GLU A 213 -52.82 -0.37 14.89
C GLU A 213 -53.93 0.47 15.54
N VAL A 214 -53.76 0.94 16.79
CA VAL A 214 -54.84 1.62 17.54
C VAL A 214 -54.76 3.16 17.46
N ASN A 215 -53.69 3.77 16.96
CA ASN A 215 -53.58 5.24 16.87
C ASN A 215 -52.96 5.72 15.55
N LYS A 216 -53.72 5.64 14.45
CA LYS A 216 -53.47 6.46 13.25
C LYS A 216 -54.17 7.82 13.40
N ALA A 217 -53.52 8.76 14.08
CA ALA A 217 -53.77 10.18 13.92
C ALA A 217 -52.62 10.81 13.13
N ALA A 218 -52.93 11.39 11.98
CA ALA A 218 -51.97 12.00 11.08
C ALA A 218 -51.31 13.24 11.71
N THR A 219 -50.10 13.09 12.25
CA THR A 219 -49.24 14.23 12.57
C THR A 219 -48.36 14.54 11.37
N ARG A 220 -48.60 15.72 10.76
CA ARG A 220 -47.74 16.34 9.77
C ARG A 220 -46.29 16.36 10.26
N ALA A 221 -45.39 15.71 9.52
CA ALA A 221 -43.96 15.82 9.75
C ALA A 221 -43.51 17.24 9.39
N SER A 222 -43.22 18.05 10.41
CA SER A 222 -42.43 19.27 10.25
C SER A 222 -41.00 18.86 9.95
N ALA A 223 -40.52 19.17 8.74
CA ALA A 223 -39.12 19.00 8.37
C ALA A 223 -38.25 19.95 9.22
N SER A 224 -37.60 19.41 10.25
CA SER A 224 -36.48 20.09 10.90
C SER A 224 -35.27 19.98 9.97
N VAL A 225 -34.97 21.08 9.28
CA VAL A 225 -33.71 21.28 8.57
C VAL A 225 -32.58 21.22 9.58
N SER A 226 -31.85 20.10 9.63
CA SER A 226 -30.54 20.05 10.26
C SER A 226 -29.57 20.77 9.33
N ILE A 227 -29.24 22.02 9.67
CA ILE A 227 -28.13 22.75 9.06
C ILE A 227 -26.85 22.04 9.48
N SER A 228 -26.40 21.10 8.65
CA SER A 228 -25.03 20.62 8.68
C SER A 228 -24.15 21.79 8.29
N LYS A 229 -23.52 22.44 9.28
CA LYS A 229 -22.42 23.36 9.03
C LYS A 229 -21.27 22.56 8.43
N THR A 230 -21.23 22.48 7.10
CA THR A 230 -20.08 22.01 6.36
C THR A 230 -18.99 23.07 6.50
N HIS A 231 -18.04 22.85 7.39
CA HIS A 231 -16.79 23.59 7.35
C HIS A 231 -16.08 23.27 6.03
N PRO A 232 -15.55 24.29 5.31
CA PRO A 232 -14.83 24.06 4.07
C PRO A 232 -13.60 23.19 4.35
N HIS A 233 -13.49 22.07 3.63
CA HIS A 233 -12.38 21.14 3.71
C HIS A 233 -11.06 21.86 3.37
N GLN A 234 -10.32 22.27 4.40
CA GLN A 234 -8.89 22.54 4.28
C GLN A 234 -8.19 21.23 3.89
N GLY A 235 -7.34 21.31 2.85
CA GLY A 235 -6.70 20.14 2.22
C GLY A 235 -6.14 19.16 3.24
N GLN A 236 -6.63 17.92 3.21
CA GLN A 236 -6.21 16.89 4.14
C GLN A 236 -4.73 16.57 3.90
N ARG A 237 -3.91 16.89 4.90
CA ARG A 237 -2.52 16.45 5.02
C ARG A 237 -2.54 15.00 5.47
N CYS A 238 -1.56 14.21 5.03
CA CYS A 238 -1.45 12.81 5.44
C CYS A 238 -1.33 12.72 6.97
N TRP A 239 -2.29 12.04 7.63
CA TRP A 239 -2.33 11.91 9.10
C TRP A 239 -1.06 11.30 9.71
N ARG A 240 -0.28 10.56 8.90
CA ARG A 240 0.97 9.97 9.35
C ARG A 240 2.15 10.92 9.22
N CYS A 241 2.39 11.49 8.04
CA CYS A 241 3.63 12.23 7.78
C CYS A 241 3.46 13.73 7.60
N ASP A 242 2.24 14.25 7.73
CA ASP A 242 1.87 15.66 7.57
C ASP A 242 2.21 16.26 6.19
N GLY A 243 2.45 15.38 5.20
CA GLY A 243 2.76 15.73 3.82
C GLY A 243 1.51 16.07 3.00
N SER A 244 1.71 16.79 1.89
CA SER A 244 0.66 17.25 0.96
C SER A 244 0.22 16.16 -0.03
N HIS A 245 -0.09 14.96 0.45
CA HIS A 245 -0.70 13.89 -0.34
C HIS A 245 -1.98 13.40 0.32
N SER A 246 -2.92 12.91 -0.51
CA SER A 246 -4.19 12.38 -0.04
C SER A 246 -3.96 11.11 0.81
N PRO A 247 -4.52 11.01 2.03
CA PRO A 247 -4.44 9.79 2.82
C PRO A 247 -5.24 8.67 2.12
N LYS A 248 -4.57 7.65 1.58
CA LYS A 248 -5.27 6.46 1.09
C LYS A 248 -5.88 5.70 2.29
N THR A 249 -7.17 5.44 2.21
CA THR A 249 -7.82 4.36 2.97
C THR A 249 -7.26 3.03 2.48
N SER A 250 -7.06 2.11 3.42
CA SER A 250 -6.27 0.87 3.33
C SER A 250 -6.80 -0.23 2.39
N GLU A 251 -7.54 0.10 1.33
CA GLU A 251 -8.36 -0.89 0.60
C GLU A 251 -8.15 -0.95 -0.92
N GLN A 252 -7.07 -0.39 -1.48
CA GLN A 252 -6.76 -0.57 -2.92
C GLN A 252 -5.52 -1.45 -3.16
N PRO A 253 -5.58 -2.40 -4.11
CA PRO A 253 -4.47 -3.27 -4.43
C PRO A 253 -3.34 -2.50 -5.12
N MET A 254 -2.12 -3.02 -4.94
CA MET A 254 -0.85 -2.46 -5.40
C MET A 254 -0.81 -2.28 -6.93
N GLN A 255 -1.07 -1.06 -7.41
CA GLN A 255 -0.73 -0.65 -8.78
C GLN A 255 0.66 -0.01 -8.78
N ARG A 256 1.48 -0.44 -9.75
CA ARG A 256 2.90 -0.09 -9.88
C ARG A 256 3.09 1.41 -10.10
N GLY A 257 4.07 1.97 -9.40
CA GLY A 257 4.67 3.26 -9.74
C GLY A 257 4.61 4.29 -8.61
N ALA A 258 5.76 4.51 -7.97
CA ALA A 258 6.12 5.75 -7.28
C ALA A 258 5.17 6.31 -6.18
N ASP A 259 4.51 5.45 -5.41
CA ASP A 259 3.79 5.88 -4.21
C ASP A 259 4.67 5.70 -2.96
N CYS A 260 5.05 6.82 -2.32
CA CYS A 260 5.75 6.79 -1.05
C CYS A 260 4.84 6.20 0.03
N VAL A 261 5.07 4.95 0.44
CA VAL A 261 4.48 4.39 1.65
C VAL A 261 5.08 5.15 2.83
N CYS A 262 4.36 6.12 3.37
CA CYS A 262 4.80 6.87 4.53
C CYS A 262 4.65 5.98 5.78
N ILE A 263 5.61 5.07 5.99
CA ILE A 263 5.63 4.12 7.12
C ILE A 263 5.87 4.86 8.45
N THR A 264 6.54 6.01 8.42
CA THR A 264 6.93 6.75 9.63
C THR A 264 6.31 8.15 9.69
N GLY A 265 5.67 8.47 10.81
CA GLY A 265 5.24 9.82 11.12
C GLY A 265 6.37 10.76 11.54
N ALA A 266 6.07 12.06 11.66
CA ALA A 266 7.10 13.08 11.96
C ALA A 266 7.89 12.77 13.25
N ALA A 267 7.22 12.25 14.28
CA ALA A 267 7.87 11.79 15.50
C ALA A 267 8.64 10.47 15.32
N GLU A 268 8.13 9.56 14.49
CA GLU A 268 8.72 8.23 14.23
C GLU A 268 10.00 8.33 13.37
N ARG A 269 10.16 9.39 12.58
CA ARG A 269 11.41 9.71 11.87
C ARG A 269 12.56 10.03 12.81
N ASN A 270 12.29 10.52 14.02
CA ASN A 270 13.34 10.85 14.98
C ASN A 270 13.71 9.67 15.90
N TYR A 271 13.15 8.48 15.65
CA TYR A 271 13.48 7.29 16.42
C TYR A 271 14.90 6.81 16.12
N ALA A 272 15.55 6.25 17.15
CA ALA A 272 16.82 5.56 16.99
C ALA A 272 16.69 4.39 16.01
N GLN A 273 17.80 3.98 15.37
CA GLN A 273 17.81 2.91 14.36
C GLN A 273 17.06 1.65 14.84
N LEU A 274 17.36 1.20 16.06
CA LEU A 274 16.73 0.02 16.66
C LEU A 274 15.21 0.17 16.82
N ASP A 275 14.75 1.36 17.22
CA ASP A 275 13.31 1.66 17.35
C ASP A 275 12.62 1.73 15.98
N ARG A 276 13.32 2.15 14.92
CA ARG A 276 12.78 2.15 13.55
C ARG A 276 12.60 0.73 13.01
N GLU A 277 13.59 -0.14 13.22
CA GLU A 277 13.49 -1.55 12.83
C GLU A 277 12.41 -2.27 13.65
N GLY A 278 12.34 -2.01 14.96
CA GLY A 278 11.27 -2.53 15.81
C GLY A 278 9.88 -2.04 15.38
N LEU A 279 9.76 -0.77 14.98
CA LEU A 279 8.53 -0.21 14.44
C LEU A 279 8.11 -0.91 13.14
N ALA A 280 9.05 -1.30 12.28
CA ALA A 280 8.75 -2.02 11.05
C ALA A 280 8.09 -3.39 11.34
N VAL A 281 8.59 -4.13 12.33
CA VAL A 281 8.00 -5.41 12.76
C VAL A 281 6.58 -5.20 13.32
N VAL A 282 6.40 -4.21 14.19
CA VAL A 282 5.08 -3.89 14.78
C VAL A 282 4.11 -3.40 13.72
N PHE A 283 4.58 -2.60 12.76
CA PHE A 283 3.79 -2.15 11.63
C PHE A 283 3.35 -3.32 10.76
N ALA A 284 4.26 -4.25 10.43
CA ALA A 284 3.92 -5.46 9.67
C ALA A 284 2.87 -6.30 10.41
N ALA A 285 3.04 -6.52 11.73
CA ALA A 285 2.08 -7.28 12.52
C ALA A 285 0.68 -6.63 12.55
N THR A 286 0.61 -5.31 12.72
CA THR A 286 -0.66 -4.58 12.76
C THR A 286 -1.30 -4.44 11.38
N HIS A 287 -0.51 -4.24 10.32
CA HIS A 287 -1.01 -4.12 8.96
C HIS A 287 -1.56 -5.45 8.43
N PHE A 288 -0.84 -6.54 8.68
CA PHE A 288 -1.23 -7.88 8.27
C PHE A 288 -2.05 -8.62 9.32
N HIS A 289 -2.60 -7.94 10.33
CA HIS A 289 -3.37 -8.53 11.43
C HIS A 289 -4.41 -9.55 10.94
N LYS A 290 -5.21 -9.20 9.93
CA LYS A 290 -6.25 -10.08 9.35
C LYS A 290 -5.71 -11.40 8.77
N TYR A 291 -4.41 -11.47 8.46
CA TYR A 291 -3.75 -12.63 7.86
C TYR A 291 -2.95 -13.47 8.88
N ILE A 292 -2.51 -12.88 9.99
CA ILE A 292 -1.54 -13.52 10.91
C ILE A 292 -2.14 -13.98 12.25
N VAL A 293 -3.29 -13.46 12.66
CA VAL A 293 -3.87 -13.73 13.99
C VAL A 293 -4.26 -15.19 14.16
N GLY A 294 -3.70 -15.89 15.15
CA GLY A 294 -3.99 -17.30 15.41
C GLY A 294 -3.23 -18.27 14.50
N ARG A 295 -2.22 -17.80 13.75
CA ARG A 295 -1.28 -18.64 12.99
C ARG A 295 0.15 -18.46 13.51
N GLU A 296 0.97 -19.48 13.31
CA GLU A 296 2.42 -19.37 13.51
C GLU A 296 3.04 -18.63 12.31
N VAL A 297 3.72 -17.51 12.57
CA VAL A 297 4.31 -16.66 11.53
C VAL A 297 5.77 -16.39 11.83
N THR A 298 6.63 -16.51 10.83
CA THR A 298 8.05 -16.13 10.96
C THR A 298 8.28 -14.71 10.46
N PHE A 299 8.67 -13.79 11.34
CA PHE A 299 9.20 -12.50 10.94
C PHE A 299 10.70 -12.63 10.64
N VAL A 300 11.10 -12.22 9.44
CA VAL A 300 12.51 -12.19 9.05
C VAL A 300 12.98 -10.74 9.08
N THR A 301 14.02 -10.46 9.86
CA THR A 301 14.61 -9.12 10.01
C THR A 301 16.11 -9.15 9.71
N ASP A 302 16.65 -8.05 9.21
CA ASP A 302 18.08 -7.79 9.06
C ASP A 302 18.71 -7.12 10.29
N HIS A 303 17.97 -6.97 11.40
CA HIS A 303 18.47 -6.38 12.63
C HIS A 303 18.59 -7.41 13.77
N GLN A 304 19.80 -7.96 13.94
CA GLN A 304 20.12 -8.98 14.95
C GLN A 304 19.73 -8.58 16.40
N PRO A 305 19.90 -7.32 16.86
CA PRO A 305 19.49 -6.92 18.21
C PRO A 305 18.00 -7.13 18.52
N LEU A 306 17.12 -7.11 17.52
CA LEU A 306 15.68 -7.33 17.74
C LEU A 306 15.38 -8.74 18.26
N LEU A 307 16.23 -9.73 17.96
CA LEU A 307 16.10 -11.09 18.51
C LEU A 307 16.18 -11.13 20.04
N GLY A 308 16.94 -10.20 20.62
CA GLY A 308 17.09 -10.08 22.08
C GLY A 308 15.92 -9.36 22.76
N ILE A 309 15.20 -8.52 22.02
CA ILE A 309 14.22 -7.57 22.57
C ILE A 309 12.79 -7.99 22.27
N LEU A 310 12.52 -8.35 21.01
CA LEU A 310 11.20 -8.73 20.49
C LEU A 310 11.05 -10.25 20.32
N GLY A 311 11.99 -11.05 20.84
CA GLY A 311 11.90 -12.51 20.77
C GLY A 311 10.79 -13.06 21.68
N PRO A 312 9.91 -13.97 21.20
CA PRO A 312 8.76 -14.49 21.96
C PRO A 312 9.16 -15.32 23.19
N ARG A 313 10.36 -15.91 23.19
CA ARG A 313 10.84 -16.85 24.21
C ARG A 313 11.65 -16.19 25.34
N LYS A 314 11.89 -14.87 25.27
CA LYS A 314 12.71 -14.16 26.25
C LYS A 314 11.84 -13.18 27.06
N PRO A 315 12.04 -13.09 28.39
CA PRO A 315 11.34 -12.10 29.19
C PRO A 315 11.72 -10.69 28.72
N VAL A 316 10.74 -9.79 28.70
CA VAL A 316 10.96 -8.38 28.32
C VAL A 316 11.93 -7.75 29.31
N PRO A 317 13.09 -7.21 28.89
CA PRO A 317 14.06 -6.63 29.82
C PRO A 317 13.47 -5.44 30.60
N GLU A 318 13.75 -5.34 31.91
CA GLU A 318 13.18 -4.29 32.77
C GLU A 318 13.59 -2.87 32.34
N MET A 319 14.81 -2.71 31.79
CA MET A 319 15.39 -1.44 31.36
C MET A 319 14.94 -0.97 29.95
N LEU A 320 13.89 -1.56 29.38
CA LEU A 320 13.35 -1.12 28.08
C LEU A 320 12.57 0.20 28.16
N SER A 321 12.59 0.96 27.06
CA SER A 321 11.75 2.16 26.91
C SER A 321 10.26 1.80 27.05
N PRO A 322 9.41 2.69 27.62
CA PRO A 322 7.97 2.46 27.73
C PRO A 322 7.29 2.17 26.38
N ARG A 323 7.85 2.72 25.30
CA ARG A 323 7.40 2.47 23.92
C ARG A 323 7.62 1.02 23.52
N MET A 324 8.84 0.52 23.70
CA MET A 324 9.20 -0.85 23.33
C MET A 324 8.40 -1.87 24.18
N LYS A 325 8.17 -1.59 25.47
CA LYS A 325 7.28 -2.40 26.31
C LYS A 325 5.85 -2.50 25.74
N ARG A 326 5.29 -1.38 25.27
CA ARG A 326 3.97 -1.38 24.58
C ARG A 326 3.99 -2.16 23.28
N TRP A 327 5.11 -2.17 22.55
CA TRP A 327 5.26 -2.98 21.34
C TRP A 327 5.35 -4.47 21.65
N CYS A 328 6.10 -4.88 22.68
CA CYS A 328 6.11 -6.26 23.17
C CYS A 328 4.70 -6.73 23.55
N LEU A 329 3.93 -5.90 24.28
CA LEU A 329 2.53 -6.21 24.62
C LEU A 329 1.61 -6.31 23.39
N LYS A 330 1.86 -5.54 22.33
CA LYS A 330 1.11 -5.69 21.07
C LYS A 330 1.50 -6.97 20.34
N LEU A 331 2.78 -7.31 20.34
CA LEU A 331 3.29 -8.49 19.66
C LEU A 331 2.92 -9.79 20.39
N SER A 332 2.72 -9.76 21.71
CA SER A 332 2.26 -10.93 22.49
C SER A 332 0.87 -11.43 22.11
N ALA A 333 0.10 -10.66 21.35
CA ALA A 333 -1.17 -11.11 20.78
C ALA A 333 -0.99 -12.06 19.57
N TYR A 334 0.22 -12.20 19.05
CA TYR A 334 0.53 -13.00 17.86
C TYR A 334 1.47 -14.17 18.20
N ASN A 335 1.27 -15.30 17.53
CA ASN A 335 2.21 -16.43 17.59
C ASN A 335 3.25 -16.25 16.49
N TYR A 336 4.43 -15.74 16.84
CA TYR A 336 5.48 -15.52 15.86
C TYR A 336 6.84 -16.05 16.31
N ASP A 337 7.68 -16.36 15.34
CA ASP A 337 9.12 -16.56 15.51
C ASP A 337 9.86 -15.42 14.82
N LEU A 338 10.99 -14.99 15.39
CA LEU A 338 11.79 -13.89 14.84
C LEU A 338 13.15 -14.45 14.40
N GLN A 339 13.47 -14.31 13.13
CA GLN A 339 14.69 -14.84 12.53
C GLN A 339 15.52 -13.72 11.90
N TYR A 340 16.82 -13.75 12.18
CA TYR A 340 17.76 -12.82 11.56
C TYR A 340 18.26 -13.36 10.22
N ARG A 341 18.27 -12.51 9.20
CA ARG A 341 18.89 -12.78 7.91
C ARG A 341 19.71 -11.58 7.47
N ALA A 342 20.98 -11.80 7.17
CA ALA A 342 21.89 -10.76 6.70
C ALA A 342 21.33 -10.06 5.44
N GLY A 343 21.53 -8.73 5.36
CA GLY A 343 20.98 -7.89 4.28
C GLY A 343 21.32 -8.39 2.87
N SER A 344 22.52 -8.93 2.65
CA SER A 344 22.92 -9.51 1.36
C SER A 344 22.05 -10.68 0.89
N ARG A 345 21.43 -11.42 1.83
CA ARG A 345 20.50 -12.52 1.56
C ARG A 345 19.04 -12.11 1.73
N HIS A 346 18.77 -10.83 1.98
CA HIS A 346 17.44 -10.25 2.19
C HIS A 346 16.89 -9.53 0.93
N GLN A 347 17.39 -9.90 -0.25
CA GLN A 347 17.07 -9.24 -1.52
C GLN A 347 15.58 -9.27 -1.88
N ASN A 348 14.83 -10.26 -1.40
CA ASN A 348 13.39 -10.36 -1.65
C ASN A 348 12.58 -9.22 -1.01
N ALA A 349 13.03 -8.67 0.13
CA ALA A 349 12.38 -7.50 0.73
C ALA A 349 12.76 -6.21 0.00
N ASP A 350 14.01 -6.13 -0.45
CA ASP A 350 14.52 -4.98 -1.19
C ASP A 350 13.98 -4.91 -2.62
N ALA A 351 13.69 -6.04 -3.28
CA ALA A 351 13.34 -6.11 -4.70
C ALA A 351 12.19 -5.18 -5.16
N LEU A 352 11.20 -4.92 -4.30
CA LEU A 352 10.07 -4.02 -4.62
C LEU A 352 10.42 -2.53 -4.49
N SER A 353 11.47 -2.18 -3.74
CA SER A 353 11.93 -0.80 -3.52
C SER A 353 13.25 -0.47 -4.21
N ARG A 354 14.08 -1.50 -4.42
CA ARG A 354 15.45 -1.51 -4.94
C ARG A 354 15.53 -2.76 -5.81
N LEU A 355 15.17 -2.66 -7.09
CA LEU A 355 15.33 -3.77 -8.02
C LEU A 355 16.84 -4.13 -8.07
N PRO A 356 17.28 -5.29 -7.55
CA PRO A 356 18.69 -5.63 -7.61
C PRO A 356 19.02 -5.87 -9.08
N LEU A 357 19.86 -5.00 -9.64
CA LEU A 357 20.47 -5.27 -10.94
C LEU A 357 21.39 -6.49 -10.76
N PRO A 358 21.47 -7.40 -11.76
CA PRO A 358 22.43 -8.50 -11.72
C PRO A 358 23.81 -7.91 -11.41
N ASP A 359 24.51 -8.56 -10.46
CA ASP A 359 25.76 -8.07 -9.88
C ASP A 359 26.59 -7.36 -10.94
N ARG A 360 26.72 -6.04 -10.79
CA ARG A 360 27.79 -5.35 -11.50
C ARG A 360 29.04 -6.09 -11.08
N ILE A 361 29.73 -6.66 -12.07
CA ILE A 361 31.13 -7.06 -11.98
C ILE A 361 31.78 -6.05 -11.03
N GLU A 362 32.48 -6.51 -10.00
CA GLU A 362 33.31 -5.65 -9.15
C GLU A 362 34.25 -4.90 -10.09
N GLU A 363 33.81 -3.73 -10.56
CA GLU A 363 34.70 -2.76 -11.14
C GLU A 363 35.67 -2.47 -10.01
N PRO A 364 36.98 -2.71 -10.21
CA PRO A 364 37.96 -2.43 -9.18
C PRO A 364 37.67 -1.01 -8.70
N ASN A 365 37.52 -0.84 -7.38
CA ASN A 365 37.26 0.46 -6.75
C ASN A 365 38.02 1.50 -7.57
N PRO A 366 37.33 2.44 -8.26
CA PRO A 366 38.05 3.50 -8.93
C PRO A 366 38.97 4.08 -7.85
N PRO A 367 40.29 4.20 -8.12
CA PRO A 367 41.25 4.65 -7.12
C PRO A 367 40.64 5.88 -6.47
N GLY A 368 40.26 5.74 -5.20
CA GLY A 368 39.27 6.61 -4.59
C GLY A 368 39.66 8.04 -4.87
N ASP A 369 38.74 8.83 -5.42
CA ASP A 369 38.98 10.17 -5.94
C ASP A 369 40.03 10.85 -5.07
N VAL A 370 41.29 10.78 -5.51
CA VAL A 370 42.32 11.64 -4.98
C VAL A 370 41.75 12.98 -5.39
N LEU A 371 41.23 13.71 -4.39
CA LEU A 371 40.90 15.12 -4.53
C LEU A 371 42.22 15.78 -4.92
N MET A 372 42.57 15.69 -6.21
CA MET A 372 43.50 16.61 -6.80
C MET A 372 42.84 17.94 -6.52
N PHE A 373 43.51 18.75 -5.72
CA PHE A 373 43.53 20.19 -5.88
C PHE A 373 44.02 20.48 -7.30
N GLU A 374 43.29 20.02 -8.33
CA GLU A 374 43.43 20.52 -9.67
C GLU A 374 43.08 22.00 -9.52
N ALA A 375 44.12 22.81 -9.70
CA ALA A 375 43.99 24.23 -9.92
C ALA A 375 42.78 24.45 -10.83
N LEU A 376 41.87 25.34 -10.42
CA LEU A 376 40.68 25.69 -11.18
C LEU A 376 41.05 25.71 -12.68
N PRO A 377 40.37 24.94 -13.55
CA PRO A 377 40.77 24.79 -14.96
C PRO A 377 40.82 26.12 -15.74
N ARG A 378 40.33 27.20 -15.11
CA ARG A 378 40.58 28.59 -15.50
C ARG A 378 41.02 29.38 -14.26
N PRO A 379 42.04 30.24 -14.35
CA PRO A 379 42.47 31.07 -13.23
C PRO A 379 41.30 31.92 -12.69
N PRO A 380 41.24 32.17 -11.37
CA PRO A 380 40.21 33.04 -10.82
C PRO A 380 40.30 34.42 -11.47
N LEU A 381 39.15 35.04 -11.74
CA LEU A 381 39.08 36.39 -12.29
C LEU A 381 39.79 37.36 -11.33
N THR A 382 41.01 37.79 -11.67
CA THR A 382 41.81 38.69 -10.84
C THR A 382 41.40 40.14 -11.07
N ALA A 383 41.53 40.98 -10.05
CA ALA A 383 41.25 42.42 -10.15
C ALA A 383 42.11 43.12 -11.21
N GLU A 384 43.34 42.63 -11.44
CA GLU A 384 44.25 43.15 -12.47
C GLU A 384 43.71 42.93 -13.88
N VAL A 385 43.20 41.73 -14.17
CA VAL A 385 42.59 41.39 -15.47
C VAL A 385 41.30 42.19 -15.69
N VAL A 386 40.50 42.40 -14.64
CA VAL A 386 39.29 43.24 -14.76
C VAL A 386 39.67 44.70 -15.00
N ALA A 387 40.73 45.21 -14.37
CA ALA A 387 41.19 46.58 -14.55
C ALA A 387 41.71 46.84 -15.98
N THR A 388 42.48 45.92 -16.57
CA THR A 388 42.94 46.05 -17.97
C THR A 388 41.76 46.03 -18.94
N LEU A 389 40.86 45.06 -18.80
CA LEU A 389 39.67 44.93 -19.65
C LEU A 389 38.69 46.11 -19.49
N THR A 390 38.68 46.77 -18.32
CA THR A 390 37.87 47.99 -18.09
C THR A 390 38.40 49.18 -18.88
N GLN A 391 39.72 49.27 -19.10
CA GLN A 391 40.34 50.33 -19.91
C GLN A 391 40.15 50.08 -21.41
N GLU A 392 40.11 48.81 -21.82
CA GLU A 392 39.87 48.42 -23.21
C GLU A 392 38.39 48.58 -23.63
N ASP A 393 37.45 48.45 -22.69
CA ASP A 393 36.02 48.56 -22.98
C ASP A 393 35.62 50.04 -23.28
N PRO A 394 35.11 50.34 -24.50
CA PRO A 394 34.80 51.71 -24.92
C PRO A 394 33.69 52.38 -24.10
N ILE A 395 32.83 51.60 -23.44
CA ILE A 395 31.77 52.11 -22.57
C ILE A 395 32.33 52.33 -21.17
N LEU A 396 32.99 51.32 -20.60
CA LEU A 396 33.47 51.42 -19.22
C LEU A 396 34.68 52.34 -19.05
N ALA A 397 35.53 52.53 -20.06
CA ALA A 397 36.61 53.52 -19.99
C ALA A 397 36.06 54.96 -19.87
N LYS A 398 34.96 55.26 -20.58
CA LYS A 398 34.24 56.54 -20.45
C LYS A 398 33.54 56.68 -19.11
N VAL A 399 32.98 55.60 -18.56
CA VAL A 399 32.40 55.60 -17.22
C VAL A 399 33.50 55.76 -16.16
N PHE A 400 34.65 55.11 -16.32
CA PHE A 400 35.80 55.18 -15.41
C PHE A 400 36.32 56.62 -15.29
N SER A 401 36.59 57.27 -16.42
CA SER A 401 36.99 58.69 -16.46
C SER A 401 35.91 59.62 -15.91
N ALA A 402 34.63 59.32 -16.16
CA ALA A 402 33.53 60.13 -15.62
C ALA A 402 33.35 59.94 -14.10
N VAL A 403 33.62 58.76 -13.55
CA VAL A 403 33.61 58.50 -12.10
C VAL A 403 34.78 59.22 -11.43
N GLN A 404 35.96 59.20 -12.04
CA GLN A 404 37.14 59.91 -11.54
C GLN A 404 36.95 61.44 -11.51
N ASN A 405 36.26 61.99 -12.52
CA ASN A 405 35.99 63.42 -12.64
C ASN A 405 34.67 63.87 -11.99
N GLY A 406 33.89 62.95 -11.40
CA GLY A 406 32.58 63.26 -10.80
C GLY A 406 31.50 63.70 -11.80
N THR A 407 31.66 63.40 -13.09
CA THR A 407 30.79 63.87 -14.19
C THR A 407 29.89 62.79 -14.80
N VAL A 408 29.74 61.63 -14.15
CA VAL A 408 28.93 60.48 -14.62
C VAL A 408 27.52 60.86 -15.06
N GLN A 409 26.90 61.85 -14.40
CA GLN A 409 25.56 62.33 -14.73
C GLN A 409 25.46 63.04 -16.10
N ARG A 410 26.59 63.56 -16.63
CA ARG A 410 26.66 64.31 -17.90
C ARG A 410 26.90 63.42 -19.13
N LEU A 411 27.04 62.11 -18.96
CA LEU A 411 27.23 61.16 -20.06
C LEU A 411 25.96 61.08 -20.94
N GLN A 412 26.10 61.25 -22.25
CA GLN A 412 24.99 61.20 -23.22
C GLN A 412 24.95 59.84 -23.94
N GLY A 413 23.75 59.27 -24.11
CA GLY A 413 23.49 58.01 -24.82
C GLY A 413 22.75 56.95 -23.99
N ASP A 414 21.96 56.12 -24.66
CA ASP A 414 21.10 55.10 -24.03
C ASP A 414 21.90 54.02 -23.29
N SER A 415 23.07 53.64 -23.82
CA SER A 415 24.00 52.68 -23.19
C SER A 415 24.54 53.14 -21.84
N PHE A 416 24.53 54.45 -21.56
CA PHE A 416 24.98 55.03 -20.29
C PHE A 416 23.86 55.23 -19.27
N THR A 417 22.60 55.05 -19.66
CA THR A 417 21.43 55.16 -18.77
C THR A 417 21.51 54.31 -17.50
N PRO A 418 21.90 53.01 -17.52
CA PRO A 418 22.02 52.22 -16.29
C PRO A 418 23.12 52.73 -15.34
N TYR A 419 24.18 53.35 -15.88
CA TYR A 419 25.28 53.92 -15.10
C TYR A 419 24.92 55.32 -14.56
N ARG A 420 24.17 56.14 -15.31
CA ARG A 420 23.69 57.45 -14.85
C ARG A 420 22.77 57.35 -13.63
N ARG A 421 21.84 56.38 -13.63
CA ARG A 421 20.90 56.17 -12.51
C ARG A 421 21.60 55.83 -11.19
N ARG A 422 22.83 55.33 -11.26
CA ARG A 422 23.62 54.84 -10.11
C ARG A 422 24.89 55.66 -9.90
N ALA A 423 24.97 56.83 -10.53
CA ALA A 423 26.17 57.67 -10.59
C ALA A 423 26.76 58.03 -9.22
N THR A 424 25.92 58.19 -8.20
CA THR A 424 26.32 58.57 -6.83
C THR A 424 26.88 57.40 -6.01
N GLU A 425 26.76 56.16 -6.49
CA GLU A 425 27.10 54.94 -5.75
C GLU A 425 28.31 54.20 -6.34
N PHE A 426 28.93 54.73 -7.40
CA PHE A 426 30.13 54.17 -7.99
C PHE A 426 31.39 54.70 -7.32
N ALA A 427 32.34 53.80 -7.06
CA ALA A 427 33.67 54.13 -6.60
C ALA A 427 34.72 53.39 -7.44
N ILE A 428 35.97 53.86 -7.40
CA ILE A 428 37.10 53.21 -8.07
C ILE A 428 37.96 52.53 -7.02
N HIS A 429 38.22 51.24 -7.20
CA HIS A 429 39.11 50.48 -6.31
C HIS A 429 40.04 49.59 -7.14
N ARG A 430 41.36 49.75 -6.98
CA ARG A 430 42.41 48.99 -7.70
C ARG A 430 42.17 48.93 -9.23
N GLY A 431 41.81 50.06 -9.83
CA GLY A 431 41.55 50.15 -11.27
C GLY A 431 40.22 49.54 -11.75
N CYS A 432 39.40 48.99 -10.83
CA CYS A 432 38.07 48.48 -11.12
C CYS A 432 36.99 49.47 -10.68
N ILE A 433 35.88 49.52 -11.42
CA ILE A 433 34.67 50.23 -10.99
C ILE A 433 33.89 49.31 -10.04
N ILE A 434 33.53 49.82 -8.88
CA ILE A 434 32.70 49.12 -7.89
C ILE A 434 31.41 49.90 -7.64
N TRP A 435 30.33 49.16 -7.40
CA TRP A 435 29.03 49.67 -7.00
C TRP A 435 28.68 49.10 -5.62
N GLY A 436 28.79 49.92 -4.57
CA GLY A 436 28.77 49.44 -3.20
C GLY A 436 29.84 48.38 -2.94
N SER A 437 29.44 47.13 -2.73
CA SER A 437 30.32 45.97 -2.54
C SER A 437 30.48 45.08 -3.78
N ARG A 438 29.99 45.51 -4.94
CA ARG A 438 29.90 44.68 -6.16
C ARG A 438 30.83 45.22 -7.24
N ILE A 439 31.52 44.33 -7.95
CA ILE A 439 32.43 44.69 -9.03
C ILE A 439 31.66 44.83 -10.33
N VAL A 440 31.89 45.93 -11.06
CA VAL A 440 31.34 46.12 -12.40
C VAL A 440 32.21 45.37 -13.41
N ILE A 441 31.62 44.43 -14.15
CA ILE A 441 32.37 43.52 -15.04
C ILE A 441 32.33 44.02 -16.51
N PRO A 442 33.49 44.21 -17.17
CA PRO A 442 33.58 44.59 -18.58
C PRO A 442 33.08 43.49 -19.51
N ALA A 443 32.66 43.86 -20.72
CA ALA A 443 32.07 42.91 -21.68
C ALA A 443 32.96 41.68 -21.92
N GLY A 444 34.28 41.86 -22.03
CA GLY A 444 35.25 40.78 -22.24
C GLY A 444 35.40 39.78 -21.07
N ALA A 445 34.96 40.14 -19.86
CA ALA A 445 35.08 39.29 -18.67
C ALA A 445 33.76 38.62 -18.24
N ARG A 446 32.63 38.92 -18.89
CA ARG A 446 31.31 38.42 -18.49
C ARG A 446 31.17 36.91 -18.61
N GLU A 447 31.67 36.32 -19.69
CA GLU A 447 31.60 34.88 -19.93
C GLU A 447 32.37 34.10 -18.86
N GLN A 448 33.57 34.59 -18.49
CA GLN A 448 34.38 34.00 -17.42
C GLN A 448 33.66 34.12 -16.06
N ALA A 449 33.07 35.28 -15.77
CA ALA A 449 32.34 35.50 -14.52
C ALA A 449 31.10 34.59 -14.41
N ILE A 450 30.34 34.40 -15.48
CA ILE A 450 29.20 33.48 -15.52
C ILE A 450 29.68 32.03 -15.36
N SER A 451 30.76 31.64 -16.03
CA SER A 451 31.35 30.30 -15.90
C SER A 451 31.72 29.98 -14.45
N LEU A 452 32.21 30.97 -13.69
CA LEU A 452 32.53 30.82 -12.27
C LEU A 452 31.28 30.67 -11.40
N VAL A 453 30.23 31.46 -11.66
CA VAL A 453 28.96 31.36 -10.91
C VAL A 453 28.21 30.07 -11.22
N HIS A 454 28.33 29.57 -12.45
CA HIS A 454 27.74 28.31 -12.90
C HIS A 454 28.48 27.07 -12.38
N ALA A 455 29.69 27.22 -11.82
CA ALA A 455 30.45 26.11 -11.25
C ALA A 455 29.65 25.39 -10.15
N GLY A 456 29.45 24.09 -10.35
CA GLY A 456 28.72 23.23 -9.41
C GLY A 456 27.19 23.28 -9.52
N HIS A 457 26.61 23.83 -10.59
CA HIS A 457 25.18 23.68 -10.95
C HIS A 457 24.19 23.92 -9.80
N ARG A 458 24.41 24.98 -9.02
CA ARG A 458 23.68 25.27 -7.75
C ARG A 458 22.20 25.61 -7.90
N GLY A 459 21.68 25.61 -9.13
CA GLY A 459 20.34 26.06 -9.48
C GLY A 459 20.23 27.57 -9.67
N ILE A 460 19.26 27.98 -10.51
CA ILE A 460 19.14 29.33 -11.04
C ILE A 460 18.98 30.42 -9.96
N VAL A 461 18.24 30.12 -8.89
CA VAL A 461 18.00 31.08 -7.80
C VAL A 461 19.29 31.34 -7.00
N ALA A 462 20.02 30.27 -6.67
CA ALA A 462 21.30 30.38 -5.96
C ALA A 462 22.38 31.05 -6.81
N MET A 463 22.41 30.76 -8.12
CA MET A 463 23.31 31.43 -9.07
C MET A 463 23.04 32.94 -9.13
N LYS A 464 21.78 33.36 -9.27
CA LYS A 464 21.39 34.78 -9.25
C LYS A 464 21.76 35.45 -7.93
N ALA A 465 21.50 34.81 -6.80
CA ALA A 465 21.84 35.34 -5.48
C ALA A 465 23.36 35.56 -5.32
N CYS A 466 24.16 34.55 -5.72
CA CYS A 466 25.63 34.62 -5.69
C CYS A 466 26.19 35.69 -6.63
N ALA A 467 25.68 35.76 -7.86
CA ALA A 467 26.12 36.79 -8.81
C ALA A 467 25.79 38.19 -8.29
N ARG A 468 24.58 38.40 -7.75
CA ARG A 468 24.14 39.70 -7.23
C ARG A 468 24.93 40.16 -6.00
N SER A 469 25.55 39.28 -5.21
CA SER A 469 26.34 39.70 -4.05
C SER A 469 27.71 40.25 -4.42
N TYR A 470 28.31 39.78 -5.53
CA TYR A 470 29.70 40.11 -5.89
C TYR A 470 29.86 40.88 -7.20
N LEU A 471 28.94 40.72 -8.16
CA LEU A 471 29.10 41.17 -9.54
C LEU A 471 27.93 42.05 -9.98
N TRP A 472 28.19 42.94 -10.94
CA TRP A 472 27.14 43.75 -11.55
C TRP A 472 27.43 44.15 -13.00
N TRP A 473 26.43 44.04 -13.87
CA TRP A 473 26.34 44.71 -15.17
C TRP A 473 24.86 44.76 -15.63
N PRO A 474 24.52 45.60 -16.63
CA PRO A 474 23.18 45.62 -17.20
C PRO A 474 22.86 44.28 -17.88
N GLY A 475 21.79 43.60 -17.43
CA GLY A 475 21.35 42.32 -18.03
C GLY A 475 21.88 41.04 -17.37
N LEU A 476 22.59 41.12 -16.24
CA LEU A 476 23.16 39.97 -15.52
C LEU A 476 22.19 38.78 -15.36
N ASP A 477 20.95 39.04 -14.91
CA ASP A 477 19.99 37.97 -14.63
C ASP A 477 19.57 37.23 -15.91
N ALA A 478 19.49 37.93 -17.06
CA ALA A 478 19.10 37.35 -18.35
C ALA A 478 20.22 36.49 -18.95
N GLU A 479 21.48 36.91 -18.79
CA GLU A 479 22.63 36.10 -19.22
C GLU A 479 22.75 34.81 -18.39
N ILE A 480 22.43 34.86 -17.08
CA ILE A 480 22.37 33.68 -16.21
C ILE A 480 21.24 32.73 -16.64
N GLU A 481 20.04 33.25 -16.91
CA GLU A 481 18.91 32.46 -17.40
C GLU A 481 19.24 31.73 -18.70
N THR A 482 19.84 32.44 -19.66
CA THR A 482 20.26 31.89 -20.95
C THR A 482 21.27 30.75 -20.78
N THR A 483 22.24 30.92 -19.87
CA THR A 483 23.25 29.90 -19.57
C THR A 483 22.66 28.64 -18.92
N VAL A 484 21.69 28.81 -18.01
CA VAL A 484 21.01 27.69 -17.36
C VAL A 484 20.10 26.93 -18.36
N GLN A 485 19.49 27.65 -19.30
CA GLN A 485 18.68 27.07 -20.37
C GLN A 485 19.50 26.25 -21.35
N SER A 486 20.71 26.71 -21.71
CA SER A 486 21.60 25.98 -22.62
C SER A 486 22.32 24.79 -21.96
N CYS A 487 22.40 24.73 -20.63
CA CYS A 487 23.13 23.69 -19.92
C CYS A 487 22.29 22.40 -19.70
N ALA A 488 22.70 21.30 -20.33
CA ALA A 488 22.04 19.99 -20.19
C ALA A 488 22.01 19.47 -18.73
N HIS A 489 23.04 19.73 -17.93
CA HIS A 489 23.08 19.27 -16.54
C HIS A 489 22.09 20.03 -15.65
N CYS A 490 21.97 21.35 -15.84
CA CYS A 490 20.98 22.16 -15.15
C CYS A 490 19.54 21.78 -15.55
N GLN A 491 19.30 21.46 -16.82
CA GLN A 491 17.97 21.04 -17.29
C GLN A 491 17.55 19.68 -16.71
N ARG A 492 18.46 18.71 -16.60
CA ARG A 492 18.16 17.39 -16.01
C ARG A 492 17.85 17.43 -14.52
N THR A 493 18.41 18.39 -13.81
CA THR A 493 18.24 18.55 -12.35
C THR A 493 17.07 19.49 -11.99
N GLN A 494 16.38 20.04 -13.00
CA GLN A 494 15.23 20.90 -12.79
C GLN A 494 14.04 20.08 -12.25
N ASN A 495 13.34 20.65 -11.27
CA ASN A 495 12.12 20.04 -10.76
C ASN A 495 11.07 19.89 -11.87
N ASP A 496 10.33 18.78 -11.85
CA ASP A 496 9.17 18.60 -12.69
C ASP A 496 8.17 19.77 -12.50
N PRO A 497 7.50 20.20 -13.58
CA PRO A 497 6.41 21.16 -13.45
C PRO A 497 5.36 20.65 -12.46
N LYS A 498 4.70 21.58 -11.76
CA LYS A 498 3.63 21.22 -10.81
C LYS A 498 2.60 20.34 -11.53
N LYS A 499 2.39 19.11 -11.03
CA LYS A 499 1.36 18.20 -11.54
C LYS A 499 0.03 18.94 -11.56
N ALA A 500 -0.66 18.90 -12.70
CA ALA A 500 -1.98 19.50 -12.82
C ALA A 500 -2.91 18.93 -11.73
N PRO A 501 -3.71 19.77 -11.05
CA PRO A 501 -4.68 19.27 -10.09
C PRO A 501 -5.62 18.31 -10.82
N VAL A 502 -5.78 17.10 -10.26
CA VAL A 502 -6.71 16.11 -10.80
C VAL A 502 -8.12 16.68 -10.65
N PRO A 503 -8.88 16.90 -11.74
CA PRO A 503 -10.25 17.38 -11.62
C PRO A 503 -11.07 16.33 -10.86
N ASN A 504 -11.88 16.79 -9.91
CA ASN A 504 -12.89 15.95 -9.28
C ASN A 504 -13.97 15.64 -10.33
N TRP A 505 -13.97 14.43 -10.87
CA TRP A 505 -15.03 13.96 -11.75
C TRP A 505 -16.32 13.86 -10.95
N THR A 506 -17.35 14.60 -11.36
CA THR A 506 -18.70 14.46 -10.81
C THR A 506 -19.27 13.10 -11.22
N HIS A 507 -19.78 12.32 -10.27
CA HIS A 507 -20.47 11.07 -10.59
C HIS A 507 -21.76 11.37 -11.35
N PRO A 508 -22.00 10.76 -12.53
CA PRO A 508 -23.23 10.99 -13.28
C PRO A 508 -24.43 10.43 -12.51
N THR A 509 -25.56 11.13 -12.57
CA THR A 509 -26.81 10.73 -11.88
C THR A 509 -27.84 10.10 -12.82
N THR A 510 -27.69 10.26 -14.14
CA THR A 510 -28.57 9.67 -15.16
C THR A 510 -27.75 9.04 -16.30
N PRO A 511 -28.29 8.02 -17.00
CA PRO A 511 -27.70 7.51 -18.23
C PRO A 511 -27.47 8.64 -19.25
N TRP A 512 -26.39 8.54 -20.04
CA TRP A 512 -26.04 9.50 -21.10
C TRP A 512 -25.72 10.94 -20.64
N HIS A 513 -25.55 11.16 -19.33
CA HIS A 513 -25.18 12.48 -18.80
C HIS A 513 -23.71 12.84 -19.06
N THR A 514 -22.82 11.84 -19.00
CA THR A 514 -21.38 12.04 -19.18
C THR A 514 -20.83 10.91 -20.03
N LEU A 515 -20.24 11.25 -21.17
CA LEU A 515 -19.66 10.31 -22.10
C LEU A 515 -18.15 10.45 -22.10
N HIS A 516 -17.45 9.33 -21.94
CA HIS A 516 -16.02 9.24 -22.18
C HIS A 516 -15.80 8.83 -23.62
N VAL A 517 -15.18 9.68 -24.42
CA VAL A 517 -14.92 9.43 -25.83
C VAL A 517 -13.41 9.34 -26.03
N ASP A 518 -12.94 8.22 -26.55
CA ASP A 518 -11.52 8.01 -26.83
C ASP A 518 -11.33 7.25 -28.15
N PHE A 519 -10.12 7.32 -28.70
CA PHE A 519 -9.73 6.52 -29.86
C PHE A 519 -8.91 5.33 -29.40
N ALA A 520 -9.36 4.13 -29.74
CA ALA A 520 -8.61 2.90 -29.53
C ALA A 520 -8.00 2.46 -30.87
N GLY A 521 -6.67 2.47 -30.96
CA GLY A 521 -5.97 2.00 -32.15
C GLY A 521 -4.49 2.37 -32.20
N PRO A 522 -3.74 1.84 -33.18
CA PRO A 522 -4.20 0.94 -34.23
C PRO A 522 -4.20 -0.54 -33.78
N VAL A 523 -5.37 -1.17 -33.85
CA VAL A 523 -5.53 -2.64 -33.67
C VAL A 523 -5.88 -3.19 -35.04
N GLU A 524 -5.06 -4.09 -35.58
CA GLU A 524 -5.20 -4.65 -36.94
C GLU A 524 -5.29 -3.58 -38.06
N GLY A 525 -4.64 -2.43 -37.88
CA GLY A 525 -4.63 -1.35 -38.87
C GLY A 525 -5.93 -0.53 -38.93
N HIS A 526 -6.83 -0.69 -37.94
CA HIS A 526 -8.04 0.09 -37.81
C HIS A 526 -8.01 0.94 -36.53
N THR A 527 -8.58 2.14 -36.63
CA THR A 527 -8.79 3.03 -35.49
C THR A 527 -10.27 2.99 -35.13
N PHE A 528 -10.58 2.74 -33.87
CA PHE A 528 -11.94 2.69 -33.36
C PHE A 528 -12.22 3.93 -32.51
N LEU A 529 -13.37 4.56 -32.73
CA LEU A 529 -13.93 5.53 -31.81
C LEU A 529 -14.72 4.78 -30.74
N VAL A 530 -14.29 4.88 -29.49
CA VAL A 530 -14.93 4.23 -28.35
C VAL A 530 -15.64 5.32 -27.54
N VAL A 531 -16.95 5.17 -27.38
CA VAL A 531 -17.79 6.01 -26.53
C VAL A 531 -18.26 5.16 -25.36
N VAL A 532 -17.97 5.59 -24.14
CA VAL A 532 -18.40 4.90 -22.91
C VAL A 532 -19.29 5.83 -22.10
N ASP A 533 -20.52 5.40 -21.81
CA ASP A 533 -21.37 6.11 -20.86
C ASP A 533 -20.86 5.91 -19.44
N ALA A 534 -20.61 7.01 -18.73
CA ALA A 534 -20.00 6.97 -17.41
C ALA A 534 -20.94 6.37 -16.34
N PHE A 535 -22.27 6.46 -16.52
CA PHE A 535 -23.28 5.94 -15.59
C PHE A 535 -23.54 4.45 -15.79
N THR A 536 -23.97 4.06 -16.98
CA THR A 536 -24.34 2.66 -17.28
C THR A 536 -23.13 1.77 -17.58
N LYS A 537 -21.96 2.36 -17.84
CA LYS A 537 -20.78 1.68 -18.41
C LYS A 537 -21.04 1.05 -19.78
N TRP A 538 -22.10 1.47 -20.46
CA TRP A 538 -22.38 1.04 -21.83
C TRP A 538 -21.31 1.55 -22.78
N VAL A 539 -20.84 0.68 -23.68
CA VAL A 539 -19.78 0.98 -24.65
C VAL A 539 -20.34 0.93 -26.07
N GLU A 540 -20.21 2.02 -26.82
CA GLU A 540 -20.47 2.08 -28.26
C GLU A 540 -19.15 2.26 -29.01
N VAL A 541 -18.83 1.32 -29.90
CA VAL A 541 -17.59 1.33 -30.69
C VAL A 541 -17.94 1.54 -32.16
N ARG A 542 -17.29 2.51 -32.81
CA ARG A 542 -17.41 2.71 -34.26
C ARG A 542 -16.05 2.65 -34.95
N PRO A 543 -15.90 1.83 -36.01
CA PRO A 543 -14.68 1.85 -36.83
C PRO A 543 -14.60 3.16 -37.61
N MET A 544 -13.40 3.77 -37.62
CA MET A 544 -13.12 4.98 -38.40
C MET A 544 -12.46 4.60 -39.72
N ASN A 545 -12.99 5.13 -40.82
CA ASN A 545 -12.49 4.87 -42.18
C ASN A 545 -11.21 5.66 -42.53
N SER A 546 -10.63 6.40 -41.58
CA SER A 546 -9.47 7.26 -41.82
C SER A 546 -8.57 7.28 -40.58
N PRO A 547 -7.29 6.88 -40.69
CA PRO A 547 -6.32 7.11 -39.63
C PRO A 547 -5.98 8.60 -39.55
N LYS A 548 -5.85 9.13 -38.33
CA LYS A 548 -5.33 10.47 -38.08
C LYS A 548 -3.80 10.47 -38.11
#